data_AF-A0A919HDX6-F1
#
_entry.id   AF-A0A919HDX6-F1
#
_cell.length_a   1.000
_cell.length_b   1.000
_cell.length_c   1.000
_cell.angle_alpha   90.00
_cell.angle_beta   90.00
_cell.angle_gamma   90.00
#
_symmetry.space_group_name_H-M   'P 1'
#
loop_
_entity.id
_entity.type
_entity.pdbx_description
1 polymer ?
#
loop_
_entity_poly.entity_id
_entity_poly.type
_entity_poly.pdbx_seq_one_letter_code
_entity_poly.pdbx_strand_id
1 'polypeptide(L)'
;MPTSTSPDQGQLTEEPAGAIRGGTVTDRLVDANRRYAEGFTDPGMDAKPVLHVAVVACMDARLDLHAALGLDLGDCHTIRNAGGVVTDDVIRSLAISQRALGTRTVVLIHHTGCGMERITEDFRHDLEMEVGQRPPWAVESFRDVDQDVRQSMARVRTSPFLPHREDVRGFVFDVHSGALREIDPA
;
A
#
# COMPACT_ATOMS: atom_id res chain seq x y z
N MET A 1 56.82 29.54 21.86
CA MET A 1 55.73 29.69 22.85
C MET A 1 55.21 31.11 22.73
N PRO A 2 54.11 31.29 22.00
CA PRO A 2 52.82 31.50 22.66
C PRO A 2 51.72 30.58 22.11
N THR A 3 50.64 30.56 22.88
CA THR A 3 49.48 29.67 22.90
C THR A 3 48.32 30.12 21.98
N SER A 4 47.37 29.18 21.83
CA SER A 4 45.96 29.33 21.41
C SER A 4 45.72 29.41 19.89
N THR A 5 44.66 28.84 19.32
CA THR A 5 43.32 28.54 19.87
C THR A 5 42.66 27.46 18.99
N SER A 6 41.94 26.51 19.60
CA SER A 6 40.96 25.67 18.89
C SER A 6 39.78 26.53 18.40
N PRO A 7 39.20 26.16 17.25
CA PRO A 7 37.77 25.84 17.21
C PRO A 7 37.58 24.54 16.38
N ASP A 8 36.48 23.80 16.41
CA ASP A 8 35.11 24.19 16.60
C ASP A 8 34.31 22.98 17.07
N GLN A 9 33.39 23.21 17.99
CA GLN A 9 32.40 22.26 18.44
C GLN A 9 31.23 22.29 17.46
N GLY A 10 30.61 21.13 17.24
CA GLY A 10 29.19 21.12 16.86
C GLY A 10 28.92 20.89 15.38
N GLN A 11 28.87 19.61 15.02
CA GLN A 11 27.70 19.15 14.28
C GLN A 11 27.27 17.83 14.90
N LEU A 12 26.47 17.95 15.96
CA LEU A 12 25.55 16.88 16.33
C LEU A 12 24.60 16.76 15.14
N THR A 13 24.86 15.80 14.27
CA THR A 13 23.87 15.32 13.31
C THR A 13 22.70 14.84 14.15
N GLU A 14 21.62 15.63 14.21
CA GLU A 14 20.37 15.19 14.82
C GLU A 14 19.95 13.91 14.10
N GLU A 15 20.04 12.79 14.82
CA GLU A 15 19.58 11.52 14.29
C GLU A 15 18.10 11.62 13.97
N PRO A 16 17.64 11.11 12.82
CA PRO A 16 16.25 11.22 12.41
C PRO A 16 15.34 10.65 13.50
N ALA A 17 14.15 11.24 13.66
CA ALA A 17 13.15 11.00 14.72
C ALA A 17 12.56 9.56 14.78
N GLY A 18 13.26 8.57 14.22
CA GLY A 18 12.95 7.14 14.27
C GLY A 18 14.13 6.23 14.61
N ALA A 19 15.30 6.77 14.98
CA ALA A 19 16.45 5.95 15.38
C ALA A 19 16.09 5.08 16.61
N ILE A 20 16.19 3.76 16.45
CA ILE A 20 15.81 2.79 17.47
C ILE A 20 16.91 2.75 18.53
N ARG A 21 16.62 3.24 19.73
CA ARG A 21 17.54 3.17 20.87
C ARG A 21 17.24 1.92 21.68
N GLY A 22 17.92 0.81 21.34
CA GLY A 22 17.74 -0.50 21.96
C GLY A 22 16.49 -1.24 21.48
N GLY A 23 16.60 -2.56 21.28
CA GLY A 23 15.53 -3.40 20.73
C GLY A 23 15.44 -3.38 19.19
N THR A 24 14.49 -4.14 18.64
CA THR A 24 14.20 -4.22 17.20
C THR A 24 13.06 -3.29 16.78
N VAL A 25 12.88 -3.07 15.46
CA VAL A 25 11.69 -2.37 14.92
C VAL A 25 10.41 -3.03 15.42
N THR A 26 10.39 -4.36 15.43
CA THR A 26 9.23 -5.16 15.85
C THR A 26 8.88 -4.90 17.31
N ASP A 27 9.88 -4.82 18.20
CA ASP A 27 9.64 -4.53 19.62
C ASP A 27 8.95 -3.17 19.79
N ARG A 28 9.44 -2.14 19.08
CA ARG A 28 8.80 -0.82 19.05
C ARG A 28 7.35 -0.87 18.57
N LEU A 29 7.03 -1.68 17.54
CA LEU A 29 5.66 -1.82 17.02
C LEU A 29 4.75 -2.52 18.03
N VAL A 30 5.23 -3.57 18.70
CA VAL A 30 4.50 -4.25 19.77
C VAL A 30 4.23 -3.31 20.94
N ASP A 31 5.20 -2.48 21.32
CA ASP A 31 5.03 -1.47 22.38
C ASP A 31 4.10 -0.32 21.99
N ALA A 32 4.09 0.08 20.71
CA ALA A 32 3.10 1.01 20.19
C ALA A 32 1.68 0.41 20.27
N ASN A 33 1.53 -0.87 19.91
CA ASN A 33 0.24 -1.57 20.01
C ASN A 33 -0.26 -1.68 21.46
N ARG A 34 0.63 -1.92 22.44
CA ARG A 34 0.25 -1.95 23.87
C ARG A 34 -0.42 -0.64 24.29
N ARG A 35 0.15 0.49 23.89
CA ARG A 35 -0.44 1.82 24.14
C ARG A 35 -1.74 2.05 23.38
N TYR A 36 -1.83 1.60 22.13
CA TYR A 36 -3.08 1.65 21.37
C TYR A 36 -4.20 0.87 22.08
N ALA A 37 -3.88 -0.32 22.60
CA ALA A 37 -4.85 -1.20 23.26
C ALA A 37 -5.43 -0.62 24.57
N GLU A 38 -4.70 0.26 25.27
CA GLU A 38 -5.19 0.92 26.49
C GLU A 38 -6.40 1.83 26.22
N GLY A 39 -6.49 2.41 25.03
CA GLY A 39 -7.61 3.25 24.59
C GLY A 39 -8.59 2.56 23.64
N PHE A 40 -8.31 1.32 23.23
CA PHE A 40 -9.14 0.61 22.27
C PHE A 40 -10.47 0.17 22.92
N THR A 41 -11.57 0.56 22.28
CA THR A 41 -12.91 0.09 22.65
C THR A 41 -13.42 -0.75 21.49
N ASP A 42 -13.84 -1.99 21.78
CA ASP A 42 -14.48 -2.84 20.78
C ASP A 42 -15.77 -2.16 20.29
N PRO A 43 -15.84 -1.76 19.01
CA PRO A 43 -17.03 -1.11 18.45
C PRO A 43 -18.19 -2.11 18.22
N GLY A 44 -18.00 -3.41 18.49
CA GLY A 44 -19.02 -4.44 18.33
C GLY A 44 -19.34 -4.74 16.86
N MET A 45 -18.39 -4.47 15.96
CA MET A 45 -18.56 -4.66 14.52
C MET A 45 -18.31 -6.11 14.11
N ASP A 46 -19.01 -6.56 13.06
CA ASP A 46 -18.69 -7.83 12.42
C ASP A 46 -17.49 -7.66 11.46
N ALA A 47 -17.05 -8.77 10.86
CA ALA A 47 -15.97 -8.74 9.86
C ALA A 47 -16.42 -8.17 8.51
N LYS A 48 -17.68 -7.72 8.35
CA LYS A 48 -18.20 -7.22 7.08
C LYS A 48 -18.02 -5.69 7.04
N PRO A 49 -17.47 -5.14 5.96
CA PRO A 49 -17.30 -3.70 5.88
C PRO A 49 -18.64 -2.98 5.80
N VAL A 50 -18.84 -1.97 6.66
CA VAL A 50 -20.13 -1.26 6.76
C VAL A 50 -20.46 -0.43 5.52
N LEU A 51 -19.45 0.04 4.79
CA LEU A 51 -19.64 0.75 3.51
C LEU A 51 -19.72 -0.21 2.32
N HIS A 52 -19.61 -1.53 2.54
CA HIS A 52 -19.61 -2.54 1.48
C HIS A 52 -18.58 -2.26 0.36
N VAL A 53 -17.40 -1.73 0.72
CA VAL A 53 -16.33 -1.38 -0.22
C VAL A 53 -15.05 -2.15 0.05
N ALA A 54 -14.35 -2.51 -1.03
CA ALA A 54 -12.99 -3.01 -0.99
C ALA A 54 -12.06 -2.02 -1.70
N VAL A 55 -10.99 -1.60 -1.04
CA VAL A 55 -9.95 -0.73 -1.58
C VAL A 55 -8.70 -1.56 -1.86
N VAL A 56 -8.23 -1.54 -3.10
CA VAL A 56 -6.96 -2.13 -3.51
C VAL A 56 -5.95 -1.01 -3.72
N ALA A 57 -4.83 -1.04 -3.00
CA ALA A 57 -3.83 0.02 -3.06
C ALA A 57 -2.39 -0.50 -3.02
N CYS A 58 -1.42 0.34 -3.40
CA CYS A 58 0.00 0.03 -3.25
C CYS A 58 0.39 -0.09 -1.77
N MET A 59 1.39 -0.91 -1.45
CA MET A 59 2.01 -1.04 -0.12
C MET A 59 2.92 0.16 0.28
N ASP A 60 2.97 1.22 -0.54
CA ASP A 60 3.83 2.38 -0.32
C ASP A 60 3.61 3.00 1.07
N ALA A 61 4.71 3.22 1.80
CA ALA A 61 4.71 3.71 3.17
C ALA A 61 4.23 5.17 3.32
N ARG A 62 4.14 5.92 2.21
CA ARG A 62 3.65 7.31 2.19
C ARG A 62 2.12 7.40 2.05
N LEU A 63 1.45 6.27 1.79
CA LEU A 63 0.00 6.23 1.63
C LEU A 63 -0.69 5.86 2.95
N ASP A 64 -1.06 6.90 3.71
CA ASP A 64 -1.99 6.79 4.84
C ASP A 64 -3.43 6.71 4.32
N LEU A 65 -3.80 5.52 3.85
CA LEU A 65 -5.01 5.27 3.08
C LEU A 65 -6.29 5.61 3.84
N HIS A 66 -6.38 5.25 5.13
CA HIS A 66 -7.59 5.49 5.92
C HIS A 66 -7.78 6.98 6.16
N ALA A 67 -6.72 7.71 6.52
CA ALA A 67 -6.79 9.15 6.69
C ALA A 67 -7.12 9.87 5.36
N ALA A 68 -6.48 9.46 4.25
CA ALA A 68 -6.68 10.07 2.93
C ALA A 68 -8.13 9.92 2.41
N LEU A 69 -8.82 8.85 2.79
CA LEU A 69 -10.19 8.57 2.37
C LEU A 69 -11.24 8.94 3.44
N GLY A 70 -10.82 9.36 4.63
CA GLY A 70 -11.72 9.62 5.76
C GLY A 70 -12.45 8.36 6.23
N LEU A 71 -11.76 7.22 6.24
CA LEU A 71 -12.31 5.92 6.63
C LEU A 71 -12.12 5.67 8.12
N ASP A 72 -13.19 5.22 8.77
CA ASP A 72 -13.18 4.73 10.14
C ASP A 72 -12.89 3.22 10.18
N LEU A 73 -12.61 2.72 11.39
CA LEU A 73 -12.48 1.29 11.64
C LEU A 73 -13.76 0.58 11.19
N GLY A 74 -13.62 -0.46 10.35
CA GLY A 74 -14.75 -1.26 9.85
C GLY A 74 -15.38 -0.78 8.54
N ASP A 75 -14.98 0.37 8.00
CA ASP A 75 -15.63 0.92 6.80
C ASP A 75 -15.38 0.11 5.53
N CYS A 76 -14.15 -0.38 5.34
CA CYS A 76 -13.72 -1.05 4.12
C CYS A 76 -12.84 -2.27 4.37
N HIS A 77 -12.76 -3.15 3.38
CA HIS A 77 -11.59 -4.02 3.24
C HIS A 77 -10.46 -3.25 2.57
N THR A 78 -9.25 -3.38 3.12
CA THR A 78 -8.02 -2.83 2.55
C THR A 78 -7.13 -3.98 2.06
N ILE A 79 -6.86 -4.03 0.77
CA ILE A 79 -5.99 -5.02 0.12
C ILE A 79 -4.77 -4.27 -0.42
N ARG A 80 -3.55 -4.66 -0.03
CA ARG A 80 -2.32 -3.96 -0.45
C ARG A 80 -1.23 -4.93 -0.91
N ASN A 81 -0.56 -4.57 -2.00
CA ASN A 81 0.63 -5.26 -2.51
C ASN A 81 1.57 -4.26 -3.21
N ALA A 82 2.70 -4.72 -3.77
CA ALA A 82 3.58 -3.87 -4.56
C ALA A 82 2.85 -3.33 -5.81
N GLY A 83 2.75 -2.01 -5.93
CA GLY A 83 2.05 -1.33 -7.04
C GLY A 83 0.52 -1.23 -6.90
N GLY A 84 -0.11 -2.03 -6.02
CA GLY A 84 -1.57 -2.13 -6.01
C GLY A 84 -2.10 -2.94 -7.20
N VAL A 85 -1.25 -3.80 -7.77
CA VAL A 85 -1.52 -4.58 -8.98
C VAL A 85 -2.63 -5.60 -8.72
N VAL A 86 -3.56 -5.72 -9.67
CA VAL A 86 -4.61 -6.75 -9.64
C VAL A 86 -4.04 -8.10 -10.09
N THR A 87 -3.45 -8.81 -9.14
CA THR A 87 -2.97 -10.19 -9.27
C THR A 87 -4.07 -11.21 -8.97
N ASP A 88 -3.79 -12.50 -9.17
CA ASP A 88 -4.69 -13.58 -8.77
C ASP A 88 -5.03 -13.54 -7.27
N ASP A 89 -4.09 -13.11 -6.43
CA ASP A 89 -4.33 -12.97 -4.99
C ASP A 89 -5.29 -11.81 -4.67
N VAL A 90 -5.22 -10.71 -5.42
CA VAL A 90 -6.19 -9.61 -5.33
C VAL A 90 -7.56 -10.08 -5.81
N ILE A 91 -7.64 -10.80 -6.94
CA ILE A 91 -8.91 -11.35 -7.43
C ILE A 91 -9.51 -12.34 -6.43
N ARG A 92 -8.70 -13.22 -5.84
CA ARG A 92 -9.12 -14.14 -4.76
C ARG A 92 -9.67 -13.36 -3.57
N SER A 93 -8.96 -12.32 -3.13
CA SER A 93 -9.35 -11.49 -1.98
C SER A 93 -10.64 -10.72 -2.24
N LEU A 94 -10.79 -10.11 -3.43
CA LEU A 94 -12.02 -9.45 -3.87
C LEU A 94 -13.18 -10.43 -3.97
N ALA A 95 -12.97 -11.65 -4.47
CA ALA A 95 -14.01 -12.66 -4.56
C ALA A 95 -14.56 -13.06 -3.18
N ILE A 96 -13.68 -13.23 -2.19
CA ILE A 96 -14.06 -13.47 -0.79
C ILE A 96 -14.80 -12.25 -0.23
N SER A 97 -14.23 -11.06 -0.42
CA SER A 97 -14.80 -9.79 0.03
C SER A 97 -16.25 -9.61 -0.45
N GLN A 98 -16.51 -9.86 -1.73
CA GLN A 98 -17.85 -9.70 -2.29
C GLN A 98 -18.78 -10.86 -1.90
N ARG A 99 -18.35 -12.11 -2.06
CA ARG A 99 -19.23 -13.28 -1.93
C ARG A 99 -19.50 -13.69 -0.49
N ALA A 100 -18.51 -13.59 0.39
CA ALA A 100 -18.63 -14.00 1.79
C ALA A 100 -18.91 -12.81 2.72
N LEU A 101 -18.39 -11.63 2.39
CA LEU A 101 -18.40 -10.47 3.28
C LEU A 101 -19.22 -9.28 2.74
N GLY A 102 -19.82 -9.42 1.55
CA GLY A 102 -20.88 -8.56 1.06
C GLY A 102 -20.45 -7.22 0.45
N THR A 103 -19.17 -7.02 0.13
CA THR A 103 -18.77 -5.79 -0.58
C THR A 103 -19.34 -5.76 -2.00
N ARG A 104 -19.63 -4.57 -2.53
CA ARG A 104 -20.20 -4.35 -3.86
C ARG A 104 -19.39 -3.37 -4.70
N THR A 105 -18.60 -2.51 -4.05
CA THR A 105 -17.77 -1.50 -4.70
C THR A 105 -16.29 -1.88 -4.61
N VAL A 106 -15.54 -1.62 -5.68
CA VAL A 106 -14.08 -1.75 -5.71
C VAL A 106 -13.44 -0.42 -6.08
N VAL A 107 -12.54 0.06 -5.23
CA VAL A 107 -11.75 1.26 -5.46
C VAL A 107 -10.29 0.85 -5.65
N LEU A 108 -9.71 1.20 -6.80
CA LEU A 108 -8.31 0.91 -7.12
C LEU A 108 -7.50 2.20 -6.98
N ILE A 109 -6.43 2.18 -6.18
CA ILE A 109 -5.60 3.35 -5.91
C ILE A 109 -4.14 3.02 -6.19
N HIS A 110 -3.64 3.52 -7.33
CA HIS A 110 -2.21 3.63 -7.55
C HIS A 110 -1.73 5.00 -7.06
N HIS A 111 -0.44 5.31 -7.22
CA HIS A 111 0.09 6.59 -6.79
C HIS A 111 1.27 7.05 -7.63
N THR A 112 1.54 8.34 -7.60
CA THR A 112 2.68 8.94 -8.30
C THR A 112 4.01 8.50 -7.68
N GLY A 113 5.04 8.36 -8.53
CA GLY A 113 6.39 8.02 -8.10
C GLY A 113 6.48 6.64 -7.46
N CYS A 114 5.71 5.67 -7.98
CA CYS A 114 5.70 4.31 -7.50
C CYS A 114 7.05 3.62 -7.72
N GLY A 115 7.43 2.73 -6.81
CA GLY A 115 8.63 1.90 -7.00
C GLY A 115 8.52 1.00 -8.24
N MET A 116 7.30 0.53 -8.53
CA MET A 116 7.02 -0.34 -9.67
C MET A 116 7.21 0.33 -11.03
N GLU A 117 7.30 1.67 -11.09
CA GLU A 117 7.63 2.42 -12.31
C GLU A 117 9.10 2.26 -12.73
N ARG A 118 9.96 1.86 -11.79
CA ARG A 118 11.42 1.79 -11.99
C ARG A 118 11.98 0.37 -11.99
N ILE A 119 11.26 -0.57 -11.38
CA ILE A 119 11.66 -1.98 -11.39
C ILE A 119 11.28 -2.58 -12.75
N THR A 120 12.17 -3.39 -13.31
CA THR A 120 11.92 -4.12 -14.57
C THR A 120 11.87 -5.62 -14.30
N GLU A 121 11.49 -6.40 -15.32
CA GLU A 121 11.58 -7.88 -15.26
C GLU A 121 13.01 -8.39 -15.09
N ASP A 122 14.05 -7.55 -15.30
CA ASP A 122 15.44 -7.90 -15.00
C ASP A 122 15.63 -8.23 -13.52
N PHE A 123 14.77 -7.73 -12.63
CA PHE A 123 14.79 -8.09 -11.21
C PHE A 123 14.70 -9.61 -10.98
N ARG A 124 13.93 -10.33 -11.81
CA ARG A 124 13.87 -11.80 -11.71
C ARG A 124 15.14 -12.48 -12.21
N HIS A 125 15.82 -11.85 -13.17
CA HIS A 125 17.11 -12.33 -13.64
C HIS A 125 18.18 -12.13 -12.57
N ASP A 126 18.21 -10.97 -11.90
CA ASP A 126 19.14 -10.70 -10.81
C ASP A 126 18.95 -11.70 -9.66
N LEU A 127 17.70 -12.00 -9.28
CA LEU A 127 17.38 -13.02 -8.27
C LEU A 127 17.79 -14.42 -8.71
N GLU A 128 17.62 -14.77 -9.98
CA GLU A 128 18.08 -16.05 -10.52
C GLU A 128 19.60 -16.19 -10.41
N MET A 129 20.34 -15.12 -10.72
CA MET A 129 21.80 -15.10 -10.62
C MET A 129 22.30 -15.17 -9.17
N GLU A 130 21.60 -14.53 -8.24
CA GLU A 130 21.96 -14.52 -6.81
C GLU A 130 21.61 -15.84 -6.10
N VAL A 131 20.38 -16.33 -6.30
CA VAL A 131 19.82 -17.47 -5.54
C VAL A 131 20.00 -18.80 -6.29
N GLY A 132 20.23 -18.76 -7.60
CA GLY A 132 20.30 -19.94 -8.46
C GLY A 132 18.94 -20.47 -8.93
N GLN A 133 17.85 -19.77 -8.62
CA GLN A 133 16.50 -20.14 -9.03
C GLN A 133 15.70 -18.91 -9.47
N ARG A 134 15.14 -18.94 -10.67
CA ARG A 134 14.27 -17.88 -11.16
C ARG A 134 12.92 -17.90 -10.44
N PRO A 135 12.45 -16.76 -9.90
CA PRO A 135 11.12 -16.68 -9.33
C PRO A 135 10.03 -16.99 -10.38
N PRO A 136 8.99 -17.78 -10.04
CA PRO A 136 7.95 -18.18 -10.99
C PRO A 136 6.92 -17.07 -11.26
N TRP A 137 6.79 -16.11 -10.34
CA TRP A 137 5.88 -14.97 -10.45
C TRP A 137 6.47 -13.87 -11.34
N ALA A 138 5.61 -13.12 -12.02
CA ALA A 138 5.98 -11.89 -12.72
C ALA A 138 6.21 -10.76 -11.71
N VAL A 139 7.06 -9.79 -12.07
CA VAL A 139 7.28 -8.60 -11.22
C VAL A 139 6.05 -7.71 -11.25
N GLU A 140 5.29 -7.73 -12.35
CA GLU A 140 4.13 -6.85 -12.60
C GLU A 140 4.51 -5.36 -12.53
N SER A 141 5.70 -5.02 -13.02
CA SER A 141 6.11 -3.63 -13.22
C SER A 141 5.31 -2.96 -14.33
N PHE A 142 5.12 -1.64 -14.22
CA PHE A 142 4.44 -0.81 -15.21
C PHE A 142 5.25 0.47 -15.48
N ARG A 143 5.02 1.17 -16.60
CA ARG A 143 5.73 2.44 -16.91
C ARG A 143 4.84 3.67 -16.84
N ASP A 144 3.54 3.48 -16.98
CA ASP A 144 2.54 4.54 -16.97
C ASP A 144 1.49 4.14 -15.94
N VAL A 145 1.40 4.91 -14.86
CA VAL A 145 0.49 4.65 -13.76
C VAL A 145 -0.98 4.78 -14.18
N ASP A 146 -1.32 5.70 -15.08
CA ASP A 146 -2.69 5.88 -15.56
C ASP A 146 -3.10 4.71 -16.45
N GLN A 147 -2.18 4.21 -17.28
CA GLN A 147 -2.40 3.01 -18.08
C GLN A 147 -2.60 1.78 -17.19
N ASP A 148 -1.79 1.63 -16.14
CA ASP A 148 -1.90 0.48 -15.23
C ASP A 148 -3.20 0.52 -14.42
N VAL A 149 -3.66 1.71 -13.98
CA VAL A 149 -4.98 1.86 -13.36
C VAL A 149 -6.09 1.38 -14.30
N ARG A 150 -6.05 1.75 -15.59
CA ARG A 150 -7.04 1.28 -16.59
C ARG A 150 -6.99 -0.23 -16.78
N GLN A 151 -5.79 -0.78 -16.89
CA GLN A 151 -5.59 -2.23 -17.00
C GLN A 151 -6.15 -2.96 -15.76
N SER A 152 -5.84 -2.46 -14.57
CA SER A 152 -6.32 -2.98 -13.29
C SER A 152 -7.85 -2.94 -13.20
N MET A 153 -8.49 -1.84 -13.60
CA MET A 153 -9.96 -1.76 -13.70
C MET A 153 -10.52 -2.81 -14.67
N ALA A 154 -9.90 -2.97 -15.84
CA ALA A 154 -10.32 -3.97 -16.82
C ALA A 154 -10.20 -5.40 -16.28
N ARG A 155 -9.10 -5.75 -15.60
CA ARG A 155 -8.90 -7.07 -14.94
C ARG A 155 -10.03 -7.37 -13.94
N VAL A 156 -10.39 -6.40 -13.09
CA VAL A 156 -11.51 -6.56 -12.14
C VAL A 156 -12.86 -6.71 -12.87
N ARG A 157 -13.17 -5.81 -13.81
CA ARG A 157 -14.47 -5.78 -14.53
C ARG A 157 -14.70 -7.02 -15.41
N THR A 158 -13.64 -7.65 -15.91
CA THR A 158 -13.73 -8.84 -16.78
C THR A 158 -13.66 -10.15 -16.01
N SER A 159 -13.27 -10.14 -14.74
CA SER A 159 -13.15 -11.36 -13.93
C SER A 159 -14.51 -12.02 -13.71
N PRO A 160 -14.71 -13.30 -14.12
CA PRO A 160 -15.98 -14.01 -13.91
C PRO A 160 -16.20 -14.40 -12.44
N PHE A 161 -15.17 -14.30 -11.61
CA PHE A 161 -15.24 -14.69 -10.20
C PHE A 161 -15.89 -13.61 -9.32
N LEU A 162 -15.93 -12.36 -9.78
CA LEU A 162 -16.49 -11.23 -9.04
C LEU A 162 -17.98 -11.02 -9.42
N PRO A 163 -18.93 -11.18 -8.48
CA PRO A 163 -20.35 -10.97 -8.79
C PRO A 163 -20.73 -9.50 -8.99
N HIS A 164 -19.98 -8.55 -8.41
CA HIS A 164 -20.24 -7.11 -8.49
C HIS A 164 -19.07 -6.40 -9.19
N ARG A 165 -19.32 -5.90 -10.39
CA ARG A 165 -18.32 -5.32 -11.31
C ARG A 165 -18.74 -3.96 -11.87
N GLU A 166 -19.90 -3.47 -11.45
CA GLU A 166 -20.57 -2.29 -11.98
C GLU A 166 -20.00 -1.00 -11.38
N ASP A 167 -19.56 -1.06 -10.11
CA ASP A 167 -18.94 0.04 -9.40
C ASP A 167 -17.45 -0.26 -9.11
N VAL A 168 -16.65 -0.18 -10.17
CA VAL A 168 -15.19 -0.31 -10.13
C VAL A 168 -14.60 1.00 -10.63
N ARG A 169 -13.91 1.73 -9.76
CA ARG A 169 -13.31 3.04 -10.07
C ARG A 169 -11.83 3.06 -9.73
N GLY A 170 -11.04 3.75 -10.55
CA GLY A 170 -9.58 3.78 -10.46
C GLY A 170 -9.05 5.19 -10.27
N PHE A 171 -8.06 5.33 -9.39
CA PHE A 171 -7.49 6.61 -9.01
C PHE A 171 -5.97 6.54 -8.92
N VAL A 172 -5.34 7.70 -9.12
CA VAL A 172 -3.94 7.94 -8.82
C VAL A 172 -3.86 8.94 -7.66
N PHE A 173 -3.29 8.49 -6.55
CA PHE A 173 -2.95 9.32 -5.40
C PHE A 173 -1.64 10.07 -5.66
N ASP A 174 -1.65 11.38 -5.50
CA ASP A 174 -0.44 12.18 -5.60
C ASP A 174 0.28 12.22 -4.24
N VAL A 175 1.47 11.61 -4.17
CA VAL A 175 2.21 11.45 -2.90
C VAL A 175 2.77 12.76 -2.31
N HIS A 176 2.70 13.86 -3.05
CA HIS A 176 3.20 15.16 -2.61
C HIS A 176 2.08 16.06 -2.09
N SER A 177 0.90 15.99 -2.69
CA SER A 177 -0.27 16.83 -2.34
C SER A 177 -1.33 16.09 -1.53
N GLY A 178 -1.35 14.75 -1.57
CA GLY A 178 -2.38 13.93 -0.95
C GLY A 178 -3.68 13.84 -1.75
N ALA A 179 -3.74 14.42 -2.94
CA ALA A 179 -4.96 14.45 -3.76
C ALA A 179 -5.18 13.13 -4.52
N LEU A 180 -6.45 12.73 -4.67
CA LEU A 180 -6.85 11.66 -5.59
C LEU A 180 -7.29 12.23 -6.94
N ARG A 181 -6.73 11.69 -8.01
CA ARG A 181 -7.16 11.95 -9.39
C ARG A 181 -7.79 10.70 -9.97
N GLU A 182 -9.05 10.79 -10.36
CA GLU A 182 -9.74 9.70 -11.02
C GLU A 182 -9.23 9.48 -12.44
N ILE A 183 -9.16 8.21 -12.85
CA ILE A 183 -8.77 7.78 -14.18
C ILE A 183 -10.00 7.27 -14.92
N ASP A 184 -10.29 7.88 -16.06
CA ASP A 184 -11.33 7.38 -16.96
C ASP A 184 -10.93 5.99 -17.50
N PRO A 185 -11.83 4.99 -17.43
CA PRO A 185 -11.57 3.65 -17.95
C PRO A 185 -11.22 3.58 -19.45
N ALA A 186 -11.69 4.53 -20.28
CA ALA A 186 -11.59 4.56 -21.75
C ALA A 186 -12.17 3.34 -22.50
#